data_AF-S4T774-F1
#
_entry.id   AF-S4T774-F1
#
_cell.length_a   1.000
_cell.length_b   1.000
_cell.length_c   1.000
_cell.angle_alpha   90.00
_cell.angle_beta   90.00
_cell.angle_gamma   90.00
#
_symmetry.space_group_name_H-M   'P 1'
#
loop_
_entity.id
_entity.type
_entity.pdbx_description
1 polymer ?
#
loop_
_entity_poly.entity_id
_entity_poly.type
_entity_poly.pdbx_seq_one_letter_code
_entity_poly.pdbx_strand_id
1 'polypeptide(L)'
;CRIATVASGAASGKLLQYEVGGPKVSVQTAYGVEVEVENNPYDPRLMVFMDYRDYSNQETSSMEEQYPTFLYAMPMTPTKVFFEETCLASKEAMPFDLLKKKLMSRLKTMGIRIVKTYEEEWSY
;
A
#
# COMPACT_ATOMS: atom_id res chain seq x y z
N CYS A 1 9.90 38.95 9.38
CA CYS A 1 9.37 37.90 8.49
C CYS A 1 8.52 36.95 9.32
N ARG A 2 7.33 36.53 8.85
CA ARG A 2 6.49 35.52 9.51
C ARG A 2 6.49 34.28 8.61
N ILE A 3 6.85 33.13 9.17
CA ILE A 3 6.86 31.83 8.49
C ILE A 3 5.78 30.96 9.12
N ALA A 4 5.03 30.23 8.30
CA ALA A 4 4.06 29.24 8.73
C ALA A 4 4.51 27.85 8.29
N THR A 5 4.39 26.86 9.17
CA THR A 5 4.65 25.44 8.89
C THR A 5 3.34 24.70 8.91
N VAL A 6 3.04 23.96 7.85
CA VAL A 6 1.87 23.07 7.76
C VAL A 6 2.36 21.63 7.87
N ALA A 7 1.97 20.94 8.95
CA ALA A 7 2.38 19.57 9.26
C ALA A 7 1.15 18.61 9.27
N SER A 8 0.30 18.71 8.24
CA SER A 8 -0.97 17.98 8.16
C SER A 8 -0.93 16.72 7.28
N GLY A 9 0.26 16.26 6.87
CA GLY A 9 0.43 15.07 6.02
C GLY A 9 -0.38 15.17 4.72
N ALA A 10 -1.07 14.09 4.34
CA ALA A 10 -1.93 14.04 3.15
C ALA A 10 -3.09 15.07 3.17
N ALA A 11 -3.52 15.52 4.35
CA ALA A 11 -4.58 16.54 4.46
C ALA A 11 -4.12 17.94 4.01
N SER A 12 -2.81 18.15 3.78
CA SER A 12 -2.26 19.43 3.33
C SER A 12 -2.88 19.92 2.03
N GLY A 13 -3.34 19.02 1.15
CA GLY A 13 -4.05 19.40 -0.08
C GLY A 13 -5.33 20.22 0.15
N LYS A 14 -5.95 20.13 1.34
CA LYS A 14 -7.12 20.96 1.72
C LYS A 14 -6.73 22.37 2.17
N LEU A 15 -5.46 22.56 2.50
CA LEU A 15 -4.90 23.80 3.07
C LEU A 15 -4.03 24.55 2.06
N LEU A 16 -3.76 23.95 0.89
CA LEU A 16 -2.90 24.50 -0.15
C LEU A 16 -3.72 24.84 -1.39
N GLN A 17 -3.41 25.99 -1.99
CA GLN A 17 -3.93 26.38 -3.30
C GLN A 17 -2.79 26.27 -4.31
N TYR A 18 -2.94 25.39 -5.30
CA TYR A 18 -1.97 25.20 -6.36
C TYR A 18 -2.18 26.21 -7.50
N GLU A 19 -1.12 26.48 -8.27
CA GLU A 19 -1.18 27.40 -9.41
C GLU A 19 -2.18 26.93 -10.48
N VAL A 20 -2.91 27.89 -11.04
CA VAL A 20 -3.90 27.63 -12.10
C VAL A 20 -3.15 27.23 -13.38
N GLY A 21 -3.46 26.05 -13.91
CA GLY A 21 -2.80 25.49 -15.11
C GLY A 21 -1.60 24.59 -14.82
N GLY A 22 -1.24 24.38 -13.54
CA GLY A 22 -0.24 23.40 -13.14
C GLY A 22 -0.68 21.95 -13.41
N PRO A 23 0.27 20.98 -13.43
CA PRO A 23 -0.05 19.57 -13.57
C PRO A 23 -0.95 19.10 -12.42
N LYS A 24 -1.84 18.14 -12.70
CA LYS A 24 -2.67 17.54 -11.66
C LYS A 24 -1.78 16.83 -10.64
N VAL A 25 -2.06 17.05 -9.35
CA VAL A 25 -1.39 16.36 -8.25
C VAL A 25 -1.70 14.86 -8.36
N SER A 26 -0.67 14.02 -8.40
CA SER A 26 -0.82 12.58 -8.28
C SER A 26 -1.04 12.20 -6.82
N VAL A 27 -1.88 11.19 -6.59
CA VAL A 27 -2.16 10.66 -5.25
C VAL A 27 -1.53 9.29 -5.11
N GLN A 28 -0.92 9.04 -3.96
CA GLN A 28 -0.49 7.72 -3.52
C GLN A 28 -1.58 7.18 -2.60
N THR A 29 -1.92 5.91 -2.71
CA THR A 29 -2.75 5.23 -1.70
C THR A 29 -2.14 3.90 -1.32
N ALA A 30 -2.29 3.54 -0.05
CA ALA A 30 -1.81 2.27 0.44
C ALA A 30 -2.79 1.66 1.45
N TYR A 31 -2.81 0.33 1.49
CA TYR A 31 -3.53 -0.42 2.51
C TYR A 31 -2.57 -1.40 3.17
N GLY A 32 -2.43 -1.27 4.49
CA GLY A 32 -1.53 -2.05 5.32
C GLY A 32 -2.28 -2.96 6.29
N VAL A 33 -1.68 -4.10 6.63
CA VAL A 33 -2.13 -4.96 7.73
C VAL A 33 -0.95 -5.45 8.55
N GLU A 34 -1.08 -5.38 9.87
CA GLU A 34 -0.15 -6.02 10.79
C GLU A 34 -0.73 -7.36 11.24
N VAL A 35 -0.01 -8.46 10.95
CA VAL A 35 -0.53 -9.82 11.10
C VAL A 35 0.48 -10.79 11.72
N GLU A 36 -0.03 -11.79 12.41
CA GLU A 36 0.69 -13.02 12.73
C GLU A 36 0.51 -14.02 11.58
N VAL A 37 1.58 -14.66 11.12
CA VAL A 37 1.56 -15.64 10.02
C VAL A 37 2.18 -16.99 10.43
N GLU A 38 1.64 -18.09 9.89
CA GLU A 38 2.22 -19.43 10.07
C GLU A 38 3.53 -19.59 9.30
N ASN A 39 3.63 -18.91 8.15
CA ASN A 39 4.76 -18.99 7.26
C ASN A 39 5.04 -17.62 6.63
N ASN A 40 6.30 -17.19 6.69
CA ASN A 40 6.79 -15.98 6.06
C ASN A 40 7.83 -16.39 4.98
N PRO A 41 7.57 -16.12 3.69
CA PRO A 41 8.50 -16.46 2.60
C PRO A 41 9.71 -15.51 2.53
N TYR A 42 9.70 -14.41 3.30
CA TYR A 42 10.78 -13.43 3.34
C TYR A 42 11.78 -13.70 4.46
N ASP A 43 13.02 -13.22 4.31
CA ASP A 43 14.00 -13.24 5.39
C ASP A 43 13.51 -12.32 6.52
N PRO A 44 13.28 -12.83 7.75
CA PRO A 44 12.74 -12.04 8.86
C PRO A 44 13.68 -10.93 9.35
N ARG A 45 14.90 -10.84 8.83
CA ARG A 45 15.87 -9.79 9.16
C ARG A 45 15.88 -8.66 8.13
N LEU A 46 15.18 -8.82 7.01
CA LEU A 46 15.20 -7.89 5.90
C LEU A 46 13.79 -7.37 5.63
N MET A 47 13.70 -6.05 5.44
CA MET A 47 12.50 -5.45 4.88
C MET A 47 12.47 -5.70 3.38
N VAL A 48 11.30 -6.08 2.87
CA VAL A 48 11.02 -6.12 1.44
C VAL A 48 10.57 -4.74 1.01
N PHE A 49 11.37 -4.13 0.16
CA PHE A 49 11.13 -2.79 -0.37
C PHE A 49 10.57 -2.89 -1.80
N MET A 50 9.37 -2.38 -2.02
CA MET A 50 8.71 -2.23 -3.33
C MET A 50 8.74 -3.51 -4.19
N ASP A 51 8.12 -4.59 -3.72
CA ASP A 51 8.02 -5.82 -4.49
C ASP A 51 6.95 -5.71 -5.60
N TYR A 52 7.43 -5.53 -6.83
CA TYR A 52 6.63 -5.43 -8.05
C TYR A 52 6.29 -6.77 -8.70
N ARG A 53 6.76 -7.90 -8.16
CA ARG A 53 6.47 -9.20 -8.76
C ARG A 53 4.97 -9.42 -8.82
N ASP A 54 4.52 -9.95 -9.95
CA ASP A 54 3.12 -10.25 -10.15
C ASP A 54 2.79 -11.58 -9.48
N TYR A 55 1.90 -11.52 -8.49
CA TYR A 55 1.35 -12.67 -7.79
C TYR A 55 -0.16 -12.77 -7.99
N SER A 56 -0.71 -12.00 -8.94
CA SER A 56 -2.10 -12.14 -9.35
C SER A 56 -2.20 -13.35 -10.29
N ASN A 57 -2.91 -14.39 -9.86
CA ASN A 57 -3.27 -15.52 -10.74
C ASN A 57 -4.45 -15.16 -11.67
N GLN A 58 -4.64 -13.88 -11.99
CA GLN A 58 -5.80 -13.43 -12.74
C GLN A 58 -5.42 -13.08 -14.17
N GLU A 59 -5.89 -13.89 -15.13
CA GLU A 59 -6.04 -13.51 -16.54
C GLU A 59 -7.20 -12.49 -16.71
N THR A 60 -7.33 -11.51 -15.82
CA THR A 60 -8.43 -10.53 -15.87
C THR A 60 -7.94 -9.27 -16.58
N SER A 61 -8.26 -9.19 -17.88
CA SER A 61 -8.23 -7.97 -18.69
C SER A 61 -9.24 -6.93 -18.18
N SER A 62 -9.08 -6.45 -16.94
CA SER A 62 -10.01 -5.57 -16.25
C SER A 62 -9.26 -4.49 -15.46
N MET A 63 -9.99 -3.52 -14.90
CA MET A 63 -9.51 -2.28 -14.24
C MET A 63 -8.30 -2.42 -13.29
N GLU A 64 -7.93 -3.62 -12.84
CA GLU A 64 -6.74 -3.92 -12.06
C GLU A 64 -5.41 -3.64 -12.82
N GLU A 65 -5.39 -3.76 -14.17
CA GLU A 65 -4.25 -3.33 -15.01
C GLU A 65 -4.05 -1.80 -15.00
N GLN A 66 -5.11 -1.04 -14.70
CA GLN A 66 -5.08 0.42 -14.70
C GLN A 66 -4.29 1.00 -13.51
N TYR A 67 -4.06 0.21 -12.46
CA TYR A 67 -3.40 0.65 -11.23
C TYR A 67 -2.29 -0.33 -10.83
N PRO A 68 -1.05 -0.14 -11.34
CA PRO A 68 0.09 -0.92 -10.89
C PRO A 68 0.32 -0.67 -9.40
N THR A 69 0.53 -1.75 -8.65
CA THR A 69 0.78 -1.73 -7.21
C THR A 69 1.98 -2.58 -6.87
N PHE A 70 2.61 -2.29 -5.75
CA PHE A 70 3.71 -3.08 -5.20
C PHE A 70 3.43 -3.42 -3.73
N LEU A 71 4.17 -4.40 -3.21
CA LEU A 71 4.09 -4.83 -1.81
C LEU A 71 5.31 -4.34 -1.01
N TYR A 72 5.05 -3.81 0.19
CA TYR A 72 6.02 -3.81 1.29
C TYR A 72 5.76 -4.99 2.22
N ALA A 73 6.82 -5.61 2.73
CA ALA A 73 6.75 -6.56 3.82
C ALA A 73 7.82 -6.22 4.85
N MET A 74 7.40 -5.89 6.07
CA MET A 74 8.27 -5.48 7.17
C MET A 74 8.09 -6.46 8.33
N PRO A 75 9.00 -7.43 8.49
CA PRO A 75 9.00 -8.32 9.65
C PRO A 75 9.26 -7.52 10.93
N MET A 76 8.38 -7.67 11.92
CA MET A 76 8.56 -7.17 13.30
C MET A 76 9.18 -8.26 14.17
N THR A 77 8.76 -9.50 13.93
CA THR A 77 9.33 -10.73 14.47
C THR A 77 9.37 -11.79 13.35
N PRO A 78 9.90 -13.00 13.58
CA PRO A 78 9.86 -14.06 12.56
C PRO A 78 8.45 -14.43 12.08
N THR A 79 7.42 -14.18 12.89
CA THR A 79 6.03 -14.57 12.63
C THR A 79 5.07 -13.38 12.59
N LYS A 80 5.45 -12.21 13.12
CA LYS A 80 4.68 -10.97 13.04
C LYS A 80 5.22 -10.08 11.93
N VAL A 81 4.39 -9.78 10.93
CA VAL A 81 4.78 -9.04 9.73
C VAL A 81 3.75 -7.97 9.42
N PHE A 82 4.22 -6.79 9.06
CA PHE A 82 3.40 -5.76 8.43
C PHE A 82 3.49 -5.90 6.91
N PHE A 83 2.36 -6.04 6.24
CA PHE A 83 2.26 -6.06 4.79
C PHE A 83 1.48 -4.84 4.30
N GLU A 84 1.98 -4.16 3.27
CA GLU A 84 1.29 -3.02 2.67
C GLU A 84 1.27 -3.13 1.15
N GLU A 85 0.08 -3.08 0.56
CA GLU A 85 -0.07 -2.93 -0.89
C GLU A 85 -0.25 -1.45 -1.21
N THR A 86 0.58 -0.93 -2.11
CA THR A 86 0.69 0.51 -2.39
C THR A 86 0.51 0.79 -3.87
N CYS A 87 -0.35 1.75 -4.21
CA CYS A 87 -0.40 2.39 -5.53
C CYS A 87 0.44 3.66 -5.47
N LEU A 88 1.60 3.66 -6.15
CA LEU A 88 2.61 4.73 -6.06
C LEU A 88 2.06 6.10 -6.44
N ALA A 89 1.42 6.16 -7.60
CA ALA A 89 0.98 7.41 -8.18
C ALA A 89 -0.18 7.13 -9.14
N SER A 90 -1.28 7.79 -8.88
CA SER A 90 -2.49 7.71 -9.70
C SER A 90 -3.12 9.10 -9.83
N LYS A 91 -3.85 9.31 -10.92
CA LYS A 91 -4.61 10.57 -11.12
C LYS A 91 -5.78 10.65 -10.13
N GLU A 92 -6.36 9.51 -9.80
CA GLU A 92 -7.44 9.34 -8.84
C GLU A 92 -7.01 8.28 -7.82
N ALA A 93 -7.24 8.56 -6.54
CA ALA A 93 -6.89 7.66 -5.46
C ALA A 93 -7.47 6.26 -5.68
N MET A 94 -6.60 5.24 -5.69
CA MET A 94 -7.05 3.86 -5.83
C MET A 94 -7.93 3.50 -4.61
N PRO A 95 -9.14 2.94 -4.81
CA PRO A 95 -10.02 2.60 -3.70
C PRO A 95 -9.38 1.59 -2.73
N PHE A 96 -9.52 1.82 -1.43
CA PHE A 96 -8.94 0.93 -0.42
C PHE A 96 -9.46 -0.50 -0.49
N ASP A 97 -10.72 -0.71 -0.85
CA ASP A 97 -11.26 -2.06 -1.04
C ASP A 97 -10.52 -2.83 -2.14
N LEU A 98 -10.07 -2.13 -3.19
CA LEU A 98 -9.30 -2.74 -4.27
C LEU A 98 -7.87 -3.06 -3.83
N LEU A 99 -7.23 -2.17 -3.07
CA LEU A 99 -5.91 -2.42 -2.47
C LEU A 99 -5.97 -3.60 -1.49
N LYS A 100 -6.98 -3.64 -0.62
CA LYS A 100 -7.23 -4.76 0.31
C LYS A 100 -7.44 -6.07 -0.44
N LYS A 101 -8.28 -6.08 -1.48
CA LYS A 101 -8.49 -7.26 -2.33
C LYS A 101 -7.18 -7.73 -2.97
N LYS A 102 -6.37 -6.81 -3.51
CA LYS A 102 -5.06 -7.11 -4.09
C LYS A 102 -4.10 -7.70 -3.07
N LEU A 103 -3.96 -7.06 -1.90
CA LEU A 103 -3.10 -7.54 -0.82
C LEU A 103 -3.48 -8.97 -0.40
N MET A 104 -4.76 -9.20 -0.10
CA MET A 104 -5.24 -10.51 0.35
C MET A 104 -5.08 -11.58 -0.74
N SER A 105 -5.30 -11.22 -2.01
CA SER A 105 -5.05 -12.11 -3.14
C SER A 105 -3.57 -12.46 -3.27
N ARG A 106 -2.68 -11.46 -3.16
CA ARG A 106 -1.22 -11.64 -3.21
C ARG A 106 -0.74 -12.57 -2.11
N LEU A 107 -1.10 -12.29 -0.85
CA LEU A 107 -0.71 -13.12 0.30
C LEU A 107 -1.18 -14.56 0.13
N LYS A 108 -2.41 -14.76 -0.35
CA LYS A 108 -2.96 -16.09 -0.67
C LYS A 108 -2.16 -16.80 -1.77
N THR A 109 -1.84 -16.13 -2.88
CA THR A 109 -1.05 -16.74 -3.97
C THR A 109 0.35 -17.11 -3.50
N MET A 110 0.96 -16.31 -2.63
CA MET A 110 2.25 -16.59 -2.01
C MET A 110 2.19 -17.72 -0.96
N GLY A 111 0.99 -18.23 -0.65
CA GLY A 111 0.78 -19.25 0.36
C GLY A 111 0.95 -18.76 1.79
N ILE A 112 0.95 -17.44 2.03
CA ILE A 112 1.06 -16.84 3.37
C ILE A 112 -0.26 -17.05 4.10
N ARG A 113 -0.21 -17.74 5.25
CA ARG A 113 -1.38 -18.00 6.09
C ARG A 113 -1.39 -17.08 7.29
N ILE A 114 -2.38 -16.18 7.33
CA ILE A 114 -2.62 -15.26 8.44
C ILE A 114 -3.33 -16.03 9.56
N VAL A 115 -2.75 -16.02 10.76
CA VAL A 115 -3.31 -16.60 11.98
C VAL A 115 -4.12 -15.58 12.74
N LYS A 116 -3.64 -14.32 12.77
CA LYS A 116 -4.26 -13.24 13.51
C LYS A 116 -3.96 -11.90 12.86
N THR A 117 -4.96 -11.03 12.78
CA THR A 117 -4.78 -9.61 12.43
C THR A 117 -4.77 -8.77 13.69
N TYR A 118 -3.78 -7.89 13.81
CA TYR A 118 -3.65 -6.95 14.92
C TYR A 118 -4.20 -5.58 14.55
N GLU A 119 -3.85 -5.08 13.37
CA GLU A 119 -4.19 -3.73 12.92
C GLU A 119 -4.35 -3.69 11.39
N GLU A 120 -5.17 -2.75 10.94
CA GLU A 120 -5.35 -2.37 9.54
C GLU A 120 -5.03 -0.87 9.40
N GLU A 121 -4.33 -0.50 8.34
CA GLU A 121 -3.90 0.88 8.06
C GLU A 121 -4.39 1.33 6.68
N TRP A 122 -4.90 2.58 6.61
CA TRP A 122 -5.39 3.21 5.38
C TRP A 122 -4.65 4.52 5.13
N SER A 123 -3.80 4.54 4.09
CA SER A 123 -2.89 5.65 3.82
C SER A 123 -3.27 6.39 2.54
N TYR A 124 -3.36 7.72 2.65
CA TYR A 124 -3.60 8.68 1.56
C TYR A 124 -2.36 9.53 1.27
#